data_AF-A0A1H7YIV9-F1
#
_entry.id   AF-A0A1H7YIV9-F1
#
_cell.length_a   1.000
_cell.length_b   1.000
_cell.length_c   1.000
_cell.angle_alpha   90.00
_cell.angle_beta   90.00
_cell.angle_gamma   90.00
#
_symmetry.space_group_name_H-M   'P 1'
#
loop_
_entity.id
_entity.type
_entity.pdbx_description
1 polymer ?
#
loop_
_entity_poly.entity_id
_entity_poly.type
_entity_poly.pdbx_seq_one_letter_code
_entity_poly.pdbx_strand_id
1 'polypeptide(L)'
;MELLPILIFWACAAWGLVSRRPVLLYMFFATMPLGAFAAIPPGMSGGMNFTPSPLVALLLTARVFSGQKEIASALVMGARPAGMLLLTLFWIVAGFATLLMPTLFAGTRIVPVRITGFMQTEPLMANMQNVSQFAYLSISIITVFCFARLLSSEQRRVQAVRGVWVGAAATAVTGLLDLAGTYVPLEPVLGLFRTAGYSLLTDAATVGGGKRIVGLMPEASSFGALCVLLLSLLYFLRGTLPVGRMRRWTPALLLVLLAMTWLSTSSSAYVGLGVLAVAAGAEWAWRAFGQAWNHRISRATRREFAMCVLLVVACIGGLLLMPSVQASIWQLIDASIFQKSTSSSYEERSMWTAVSWEALLTTHGLGVGVGGTRASNFLVALASNTGFLGAALYLVFVATTLARRGRADDPTGRAILRGLRWSYVPAFACAILAGTAADFGLANAFIYGLAYAAARANSSSLNRLAPDGREYSALVVPLHGR
;
A
#
# COMPACT_ATOMS: atom_id res chain seq x y z
N MET A 1 22.54 21.54 -6.04
CA MET A 1 22.63 20.12 -5.67
C MET A 1 21.25 19.46 -5.60
N GLU A 2 20.24 20.07 -4.96
CA GLU A 2 18.86 19.53 -4.85
C GLU A 2 18.12 19.31 -6.18
N LEU A 3 18.53 19.98 -7.26
CA LEU A 3 17.91 19.83 -8.58
C LEU A 3 18.21 18.47 -9.23
N LEU A 4 19.31 17.80 -8.89
CA LEU A 4 19.72 16.59 -9.59
C LEU A 4 18.73 15.42 -9.43
N PRO A 5 18.29 15.05 -8.20
CA PRO A 5 17.25 14.02 -8.04
C PRO A 5 15.93 14.37 -8.74
N ILE A 6 15.55 15.65 -8.74
CA ILE A 6 14.34 16.14 -9.42
C ILE A 6 14.47 15.95 -10.93
N LEU A 7 15.60 16.34 -11.52
CA LEU A 7 15.88 16.15 -12.95
C LEU A 7 15.89 14.67 -13.34
N ILE A 8 16.51 13.81 -12.54
CA ILE A 8 16.53 12.35 -12.76
C ILE A 8 15.11 11.78 -12.71
N PHE A 9 14.31 12.19 -11.72
CA PHE A 9 12.91 11.78 -11.61
C PHE A 9 12.12 12.17 -12.86
N TRP A 10 12.18 13.43 -13.29
CA TRP A 10 11.42 13.91 -14.45
C TRP A 10 11.94 13.34 -15.77
N ALA A 11 13.24 13.09 -15.92
CA ALA A 11 13.79 12.40 -17.09
C ALA A 11 13.28 10.95 -17.19
N CYS A 12 13.27 10.22 -16.08
CA CYS A 12 12.69 8.88 -16.00
C CYS A 12 11.17 8.90 -16.28
N ALA A 13 10.46 9.90 -15.78
CA ALA A 13 9.03 10.09 -16.01
C ALA A 13 8.73 10.35 -17.50
N ALA A 14 9.48 11.26 -18.13
CA ALA A 14 9.36 11.59 -19.55
C ALA A 14 9.69 10.37 -20.44
N TRP A 15 10.77 9.66 -20.13
CA TRP A 15 11.08 8.40 -20.80
C TRP A 15 9.93 7.39 -20.63
N GLY A 16 9.38 7.29 -19.42
CA GLY A 16 8.27 6.42 -19.13
C GLY A 16 7.00 6.74 -19.90
N LEU A 17 6.70 8.02 -20.15
CA LEU A 17 5.55 8.46 -20.94
C LEU A 17 5.68 8.04 -22.41
N VAL A 18 6.86 8.21 -23.00
CA VAL A 18 7.11 7.92 -24.42
C VAL A 18 7.36 6.42 -24.68
N SER A 19 7.91 5.71 -23.70
CA SER A 19 8.30 4.30 -23.86
C SER A 19 7.10 3.36 -24.00
N ARG A 20 7.19 2.39 -24.91
CA ARG A 20 6.22 1.27 -25.04
C ARG A 20 6.36 0.22 -23.93
N ARG A 21 7.43 0.27 -23.14
CA ARG A 21 7.70 -0.63 -22.00
C ARG A 21 6.94 -0.15 -20.75
N PRO A 22 6.70 -1.01 -19.74
CA PRO A 22 5.98 -0.66 -18.51
C PRO A 22 6.84 0.18 -17.54
N VAL A 23 7.58 1.17 -18.02
CA VAL A 23 8.53 1.97 -17.23
C VAL A 23 7.81 2.75 -16.14
N LEU A 24 6.72 3.46 -16.46
CA LEU A 24 5.93 4.19 -15.45
C LEU A 24 5.34 3.28 -14.38
N LEU A 25 4.96 2.05 -14.73
CA LEU A 25 4.46 1.06 -13.78
C LEU A 25 5.56 0.66 -12.79
N TYR A 26 6.79 0.44 -13.26
CA TYR A 26 7.92 0.14 -12.38
C TYR A 26 8.34 1.35 -11.56
N MET A 27 8.33 2.53 -12.16
CA MET A 27 8.62 3.79 -11.50
C MET A 27 7.63 4.08 -10.37
N PHE A 28 6.33 3.76 -10.56
CA PHE A 28 5.32 3.91 -9.52
C PHE A 28 5.70 3.16 -8.23
N PHE A 29 6.15 1.90 -8.36
CA PHE A 29 6.59 1.11 -7.21
C PHE A 29 7.97 1.53 -6.70
N ALA A 30 8.93 1.82 -7.60
CA ALA A 30 10.28 2.23 -7.23
C ALA A 30 10.32 3.55 -6.46
N THR A 31 9.30 4.39 -6.63
CA THR A 31 9.19 5.70 -5.98
C THR A 31 8.44 5.67 -4.65
N MET A 32 7.72 4.58 -4.32
CA MET A 32 7.05 4.44 -3.02
C MET A 32 7.96 4.67 -1.80
N PRO A 33 9.22 4.19 -1.78
CA PRO A 33 10.12 4.46 -0.65
C PRO A 33 10.66 5.89 -0.57
N LEU A 34 10.33 6.78 -1.52
CA LEU A 34 10.79 8.17 -1.58
C LEU A 34 9.76 9.12 -0.95
N GLY A 35 9.25 8.77 0.23
CA GLY A 35 8.21 9.54 0.91
C GLY A 35 8.68 10.93 1.30
N ALA A 36 9.93 11.07 1.76
CA ALA A 36 10.55 12.33 2.17
C ALA A 36 11.01 13.22 1.00
N PHE A 37 10.89 12.74 -0.25
CA PHE A 37 11.33 13.48 -1.42
C PHE A 37 10.18 14.27 -2.03
N ALA A 38 10.36 15.58 -2.18
CA ALA A 38 9.45 16.45 -2.93
C ALA A 38 9.92 16.54 -4.40
N ALA A 39 9.18 15.90 -5.31
CA ALA A 39 9.47 15.94 -6.75
C ALA A 39 9.03 17.27 -7.40
N ILE A 40 8.11 18.00 -6.74
CA ILE A 40 7.85 19.41 -6.98
C ILE A 40 8.11 20.14 -5.66
N PRO A 41 9.03 21.12 -5.62
CA PRO A 41 9.34 21.86 -4.40
C PRO A 41 8.11 22.52 -3.78
N PRO A 42 7.94 22.51 -2.44
CA PRO A 42 6.77 23.08 -1.76
C PRO A 42 6.52 24.56 -2.07
N GLY A 43 7.59 25.33 -2.32
CA GLY A 43 7.49 26.74 -2.70
C GLY A 43 6.82 26.97 -4.06
N MET A 44 6.83 25.98 -4.96
CA MET A 44 6.20 26.05 -6.28
C MET A 44 4.78 25.47 -6.31
N SER A 45 4.40 24.68 -5.30
CA SER A 45 3.14 23.94 -5.25
C SER A 45 2.12 24.53 -4.27
N GLY A 46 2.35 25.77 -3.80
CA GLY A 46 1.48 26.41 -2.80
C GLY A 46 1.49 25.69 -1.44
N GLY A 47 2.62 25.07 -1.08
CA GLY A 47 2.76 24.30 0.17
C GLY A 47 2.30 22.84 0.09
N MET A 48 1.88 22.33 -1.07
CA MET A 48 1.57 20.90 -1.24
C MET A 48 2.85 20.06 -1.45
N ASN A 49 2.99 18.97 -0.71
CA ASN A 49 4.12 18.05 -0.88
C ASN A 49 3.82 16.99 -1.96
N PHE A 50 4.05 17.32 -3.23
CA PHE A 50 3.96 16.34 -4.31
C PHE A 50 5.18 15.41 -4.30
N THR A 51 5.00 14.28 -3.62
CA THR A 51 5.99 13.20 -3.65
C THR A 51 5.96 12.50 -5.02
N PRO A 52 7.05 11.79 -5.39
CA PRO A 52 7.14 11.05 -6.63
C PRO A 52 5.95 10.14 -6.98
N SER A 53 5.45 9.33 -6.03
CA SER A 53 4.46 8.29 -6.35
C SER A 53 3.10 8.85 -6.80
N PRO A 54 2.50 9.86 -6.14
CA PRO A 54 1.31 10.55 -6.65
C PRO A 54 1.50 11.13 -8.06
N LEU A 55 2.65 11.73 -8.35
CA LEU A 55 2.94 12.27 -9.67
C LEU A 55 3.02 11.17 -10.74
N VAL A 56 3.71 10.05 -10.45
CA VAL A 56 3.76 8.93 -11.39
C VAL A 56 2.36 8.31 -11.59
N ALA A 57 1.53 8.26 -10.55
CA ALA A 57 0.15 7.79 -10.64
C ALA A 57 -0.71 8.70 -11.53
N LEU A 58 -0.53 10.02 -11.43
CA LEU A 58 -1.15 11.00 -12.32
C LEU A 58 -0.70 10.84 -13.77
N LEU A 59 0.61 10.66 -14.01
CA LEU A 59 1.15 10.43 -15.36
C LEU A 59 0.65 9.12 -15.96
N LEU A 60 0.55 8.05 -15.16
CA LEU A 60 -0.06 6.78 -15.57
C LEU A 60 -1.53 6.98 -15.94
N THR A 61 -2.28 7.70 -15.11
CA THR A 61 -3.69 8.01 -15.33
C THR A 61 -3.88 8.80 -16.63
N ALA A 62 -3.12 9.86 -16.82
CA ALA A 62 -3.16 10.69 -18.04
C ALA A 62 -2.86 9.85 -19.29
N ARG A 63 -1.88 8.94 -19.20
CA ARG A 63 -1.53 8.04 -20.30
C ARG A 63 -2.62 6.99 -20.60
N VAL A 64 -3.26 6.44 -19.57
CA VAL A 64 -4.30 5.40 -19.75
C VAL A 64 -5.61 6.00 -20.26
N PHE A 65 -5.96 7.21 -19.80
CA PHE A 65 -7.21 7.89 -20.12
C PHE A 65 -7.04 9.03 -21.13
N SER A 66 -6.06 8.92 -22.03
CA SER A 66 -5.81 9.95 -23.05
C SER A 66 -6.85 9.98 -24.19
N GLY A 67 -7.74 9.00 -24.26
CA GLY A 67 -8.74 8.87 -25.33
C GLY A 67 -10.18 8.79 -24.81
N GLN A 68 -11.13 9.34 -25.58
CA GLN A 68 -12.55 9.39 -25.21
C GLN A 68 -13.15 8.01 -24.88
N LYS A 69 -12.79 6.96 -25.63
CA LYS A 69 -13.25 5.59 -25.37
C LYS A 69 -12.81 5.06 -24.00
N GLU A 70 -11.61 5.44 -23.57
CA GLU A 70 -11.05 4.99 -22.29
C GLU A 70 -11.71 5.72 -21.12
N ILE A 71 -11.98 7.01 -21.27
CA ILE A 71 -12.76 7.80 -20.32
C ILE A 71 -14.18 7.25 -20.19
N ALA A 72 -14.85 6.99 -21.32
CA ALA A 72 -16.18 6.39 -21.33
C ALA A 72 -16.19 5.01 -20.64
N SER A 73 -15.16 4.19 -20.86
CA SER A 73 -15.00 2.92 -20.15
C SER A 73 -14.86 3.10 -18.64
N ALA A 74 -14.15 4.13 -18.18
CA ALA A 74 -14.02 4.43 -16.74
C ALA A 74 -15.35 4.87 -16.12
N LEU A 75 -16.11 5.72 -16.82
CA LEU A 75 -17.45 6.14 -16.37
C LEU A 75 -18.40 4.94 -16.26
N VAL A 76 -18.43 4.08 -17.28
CA VAL A 76 -19.24 2.85 -17.27
C VAL A 76 -18.78 1.90 -16.15
N MET A 77 -17.47 1.82 -15.89
CA MET A 77 -16.93 1.06 -14.76
C MET A 77 -17.43 1.62 -13.42
N GLY A 78 -17.43 2.94 -13.28
CA GLY A 78 -17.84 3.67 -12.07
C GLY A 78 -19.34 3.73 -11.83
N ALA A 79 -20.17 3.53 -12.86
CA ALA A 79 -21.64 3.54 -12.73
C ALA A 79 -22.24 2.16 -12.44
N ARG A 80 -21.50 1.07 -12.64
CA ARG A 80 -22.03 -0.30 -12.51
C ARG A 80 -21.91 -0.83 -11.08
N PRO A 81 -22.97 -1.45 -10.49
CA PRO A 81 -22.90 -2.09 -9.17
C PRO A 81 -21.85 -3.20 -9.08
N ALA A 82 -21.76 -4.07 -10.10
CA ALA A 82 -20.68 -5.07 -10.21
C ALA A 82 -19.31 -4.45 -10.54
N GLY A 83 -19.31 -3.16 -10.90
CA GLY A 83 -18.18 -2.32 -11.23
C GLY A 83 -17.56 -1.67 -9.98
N MET A 84 -17.35 -0.36 -10.04
CA MET A 84 -16.74 0.46 -8.98
C MET A 84 -17.73 1.46 -8.39
N LEU A 85 -19.05 1.23 -8.52
CA LEU A 85 -20.09 2.15 -8.06
C LEU A 85 -19.92 2.58 -6.60
N LEU A 86 -19.64 1.65 -5.69
CA LEU A 86 -19.45 1.98 -4.27
C LEU A 86 -18.25 2.92 -4.04
N LEU A 87 -17.17 2.77 -4.81
CA LEU A 87 -16.02 3.68 -4.74
C LEU A 87 -16.37 5.06 -5.32
N THR A 88 -17.13 5.13 -6.41
CA THR A 88 -17.63 6.38 -6.98
C THR A 88 -18.55 7.11 -5.99
N LEU A 89 -19.49 6.39 -5.36
CA LEU A 89 -20.39 6.95 -4.36
C LEU A 89 -19.63 7.44 -3.13
N PHE A 90 -18.64 6.67 -2.66
CA PHE A 90 -17.74 7.11 -1.60
C PHE A 90 -17.03 8.42 -1.98
N TRP A 91 -16.51 8.53 -3.21
CA TRP A 91 -15.85 9.75 -3.69
C TRP A 91 -16.79 10.95 -3.66
N ILE A 92 -18.03 10.77 -4.13
CA ILE A 92 -19.07 11.80 -4.15
C ILE A 92 -19.42 12.24 -2.73
N VAL A 93 -19.68 11.29 -1.82
CA VAL A 93 -20.00 11.59 -0.41
C VAL A 93 -18.83 12.31 0.28
N ALA A 94 -17.59 11.87 0.05
CA ALA A 94 -16.41 12.54 0.56
C ALA A 94 -16.28 13.98 0.03
N GLY A 95 -16.61 14.19 -1.25
CA GLY A 95 -16.64 15.53 -1.87
C GLY A 95 -17.69 16.44 -1.23
N PHE A 96 -18.93 15.95 -1.08
CA PHE A 96 -19.99 16.69 -0.40
C PHE A 96 -19.63 17.02 1.05
N ALA A 97 -19.08 16.05 1.79
CA ALA A 97 -18.64 16.28 3.17
C ALA A 97 -17.56 17.38 3.22
N THR A 98 -16.59 17.32 2.31
CA THR A 98 -15.48 18.29 2.24
C THR A 98 -15.95 19.71 1.89
N LEU A 99 -16.94 19.85 1.01
CA LEU A 99 -17.43 21.15 0.56
C LEU A 99 -18.36 21.83 1.58
N LEU A 100 -19.14 21.05 2.32
CA LEU A 100 -20.23 21.58 3.15
C LEU A 100 -19.92 21.55 4.65
N MET A 101 -19.33 20.46 5.16
CA MET A 101 -19.23 20.22 6.61
C MET A 101 -18.32 21.22 7.34
N PRO A 102 -17.16 21.65 6.78
CA PRO A 102 -16.32 22.65 7.45
C PRO A 102 -17.03 23.98 7.72
N THR A 103 -18.01 24.34 6.89
CA THR A 103 -18.79 25.58 7.04
C THR A 103 -19.99 25.38 7.94
N LEU A 104 -20.73 24.27 7.76
CA LEU A 104 -21.95 23.98 8.54
C LEU A 104 -21.66 23.72 10.02
N PHE A 105 -20.51 23.12 10.32
CA PHE A 105 -20.09 22.77 11.68
C PHE A 105 -18.85 23.55 12.13
N ALA A 106 -18.72 24.78 11.63
CA ALA A 106 -17.62 25.68 12.01
C ALA A 106 -17.52 25.83 13.53
N GLY A 107 -16.29 25.82 14.06
CA GLY A 107 -16.04 25.87 15.50
C GLY A 107 -15.96 24.50 16.19
N THR A 108 -16.33 23.41 15.52
CA THR A 108 -16.15 22.04 16.05
C THR A 108 -14.67 21.77 16.33
N ARG A 109 -14.33 21.24 17.50
CA ARG A 109 -12.95 20.96 17.87
C ARG A 109 -12.36 19.84 17.00
N ILE A 110 -11.27 20.12 16.30
CA ILE A 110 -10.57 19.16 15.45
C ILE A 110 -9.06 19.15 15.72
N VAL A 111 -8.37 18.15 15.17
CA VAL A 111 -6.91 18.13 15.11
C VAL A 111 -6.48 18.47 13.70
N PRO A 112 -5.71 19.54 13.47
CA PRO A 112 -5.26 19.90 12.14
C PRO A 112 -4.31 18.83 11.56
N VAL A 113 -4.36 18.60 10.24
CA VAL A 113 -3.46 17.63 9.59
C VAL A 113 -2.02 18.14 9.61
N ARG A 114 -1.82 19.46 9.40
CA ARG A 114 -0.55 20.13 9.71
C ARG A 114 -0.52 20.50 11.19
N ILE A 115 0.30 19.79 11.94
CA ILE A 115 0.49 20.04 13.37
C ILE A 115 1.65 21.03 13.52
N THR A 116 1.43 22.11 14.27
CA THR A 116 2.46 23.10 14.58
C THR A 116 2.89 23.08 16.05
N GLY A 117 2.16 22.36 16.92
CA GLY A 117 2.50 22.17 18.33
C GLY A 117 1.98 20.84 18.91
N PHE A 118 2.58 20.43 20.04
CA PHE A 118 2.19 19.22 20.76
C PHE A 118 0.76 19.34 21.30
N MET A 119 -0.04 18.28 21.11
CA MET A 119 -1.42 18.22 21.63
C MET A 119 -2.33 19.37 21.16
N GLN A 120 -2.08 19.91 19.96
CA GLN A 120 -2.82 21.04 19.42
C GLN A 120 -4.20 20.62 18.87
N THR A 121 -5.22 21.42 19.19
CA THR A 121 -6.55 21.36 18.58
C THR A 121 -6.94 22.72 18.04
N GLU A 122 -7.70 22.76 16.97
CA GLU A 122 -8.19 23.98 16.34
C GLU A 122 -9.69 23.89 16.07
N PRO A 123 -10.40 25.02 15.97
CA PRO A 123 -11.79 25.02 15.51
C PRO A 123 -11.86 24.65 14.02
N LEU A 124 -12.84 23.83 13.66
CA LEU A 124 -13.12 23.45 12.29
C LEU A 124 -13.45 24.70 11.46
N MET A 125 -12.76 24.84 10.33
CA MET A 125 -13.00 25.88 9.34
C MET A 125 -12.57 25.38 7.96
N ALA A 126 -13.21 25.91 6.91
CA ALA A 126 -12.82 25.62 5.54
C ALA A 126 -11.43 26.21 5.24
N ASN A 127 -10.50 25.38 4.79
CA ASN A 127 -9.16 25.83 4.42
C ASN A 127 -8.56 25.02 3.26
N MET A 128 -7.37 25.43 2.80
CA MET A 128 -6.66 24.76 1.69
C MET A 128 -6.23 23.32 2.01
N GLN A 129 -6.23 22.91 3.28
CA GLN A 129 -5.93 21.54 3.68
C GLN A 129 -7.05 20.60 3.23
N ASN A 130 -8.32 21.03 3.32
CA ASN A 130 -9.45 20.24 2.84
C ASN A 130 -9.32 19.94 1.35
N VAL A 131 -9.01 20.98 0.55
CA VAL A 131 -8.79 20.86 -0.90
C VAL A 131 -7.63 19.92 -1.20
N SER A 132 -6.49 20.10 -0.51
CA SER A 132 -5.30 19.28 -0.74
C SER A 132 -5.53 17.80 -0.40
N GLN A 133 -6.17 17.52 0.75
CA GLN A 133 -6.46 16.14 1.18
C GLN A 133 -7.51 15.46 0.30
N PHE A 134 -8.52 16.21 -0.15
CA PHE A 134 -9.48 15.70 -1.13
C PHE A 134 -8.84 15.44 -2.50
N ALA A 135 -7.87 16.27 -2.91
CA ALA A 135 -7.07 16.02 -4.11
C ALA A 135 -6.26 14.72 -3.99
N TYR A 136 -5.56 14.48 -2.86
CA TYR A 136 -4.85 13.21 -2.63
C TYR A 136 -5.80 12.00 -2.68
N LEU A 137 -6.94 12.08 -1.99
CA LEU A 137 -7.96 11.04 -2.06
C LEU A 137 -8.45 10.80 -3.50
N SER A 138 -8.67 11.86 -4.26
CA SER A 138 -9.10 11.79 -5.67
C SER A 138 -8.04 11.13 -6.54
N ILE A 139 -6.75 11.43 -6.33
CA ILE A 139 -5.64 10.76 -7.03
C ILE A 139 -5.67 9.26 -6.71
N SER A 140 -5.82 8.87 -5.45
CA SER A 140 -5.93 7.45 -5.06
C SER A 140 -7.12 6.75 -5.73
N ILE A 141 -8.30 7.40 -5.75
CA ILE A 141 -9.51 6.85 -6.38
C ILE A 141 -9.34 6.68 -7.88
N ILE A 142 -8.88 7.72 -8.59
CA ILE A 142 -8.67 7.66 -10.04
C ILE A 142 -7.60 6.61 -10.39
N THR A 143 -6.59 6.46 -9.53
CA THR A 143 -5.55 5.42 -9.68
C THR A 143 -6.12 4.00 -9.62
N VAL A 144 -7.19 3.76 -8.85
CA VAL A 144 -7.91 2.47 -8.84
C VAL A 144 -8.46 2.15 -10.24
N PHE A 145 -9.14 3.12 -10.87
CA PHE A 145 -9.67 2.98 -12.23
C PHE A 145 -8.54 2.80 -13.25
N CYS A 146 -7.46 3.57 -13.11
CA CYS A 146 -6.27 3.44 -13.95
C CYS A 146 -5.71 2.02 -13.91
N PHE A 147 -5.46 1.45 -12.73
CA PHE A 147 -4.94 0.08 -12.61
C PHE A 147 -5.94 -0.98 -13.06
N ALA A 148 -7.23 -0.81 -12.77
CA ALA A 148 -8.28 -1.71 -13.26
C ALA A 148 -8.28 -1.83 -14.79
N ARG A 149 -8.05 -0.70 -15.49
CA ARG A 149 -7.96 -0.68 -16.94
C ARG A 149 -6.60 -1.15 -17.44
N LEU A 150 -5.52 -0.62 -16.87
CA LEU A 150 -4.14 -0.91 -17.28
C LEU A 150 -3.85 -2.40 -17.18
N LEU A 151 -4.29 -3.07 -16.12
CA LEU A 151 -3.92 -4.44 -15.77
C LEU A 151 -4.92 -5.50 -16.29
N SER A 152 -5.74 -5.16 -17.29
CA SER A 152 -6.78 -6.06 -17.82
C SER A 152 -6.23 -7.32 -18.50
N SER A 153 -4.99 -7.28 -19.01
CA SER A 153 -4.31 -8.42 -19.62
C SER A 153 -3.40 -9.15 -18.64
N GLU A 154 -3.28 -10.47 -18.80
CA GLU A 154 -2.42 -11.31 -17.97
C GLU A 154 -0.97 -10.82 -17.96
N GLN A 155 -0.40 -10.51 -19.13
CA GLN A 155 0.96 -10.01 -19.25
C GLN A 155 1.20 -8.74 -18.42
N ARG A 156 0.24 -7.81 -18.41
CA ARG A 156 0.36 -6.57 -17.62
C ARG A 156 0.18 -6.83 -16.13
N ARG A 157 -0.66 -7.80 -15.72
CA ARG A 157 -0.73 -8.23 -14.32
C ARG A 157 0.60 -8.80 -13.83
N VAL A 158 1.25 -9.67 -14.62
CA VAL A 158 2.57 -10.20 -14.29
C VAL A 158 3.62 -9.09 -14.24
N GLN A 159 3.55 -8.12 -15.16
CA GLN A 159 4.40 -6.92 -15.08
C GLN A 159 4.14 -6.13 -13.80
N ALA A 160 2.90 -5.94 -13.37
CA ALA A 160 2.61 -5.29 -12.09
C ALA A 160 3.25 -6.01 -10.90
N VAL A 161 3.22 -7.35 -10.86
CA VAL A 161 3.92 -8.11 -9.80
C VAL A 161 5.44 -7.94 -9.87
N ARG A 162 6.02 -7.84 -11.08
CA ARG A 162 7.44 -7.43 -11.22
C ARG A 162 7.68 -6.01 -10.69
N GLY A 163 6.70 -5.10 -10.87
CA GLY A 163 6.72 -3.76 -10.29
C GLY A 163 6.77 -3.80 -8.76
N VAL A 164 5.93 -4.62 -8.12
CA VAL A 164 5.98 -4.84 -6.66
C VAL A 164 7.37 -5.31 -6.23
N TRP A 165 8.00 -6.23 -6.97
CA TRP A 165 9.36 -6.67 -6.68
C TRP A 165 10.38 -5.51 -6.80
N VAL A 166 10.24 -4.65 -7.81
CA VAL A 166 11.10 -3.45 -7.96
C VAL A 166 10.89 -2.48 -6.80
N GLY A 167 9.66 -2.24 -6.37
CA GLY A 167 9.37 -1.42 -5.18
C GLY A 167 9.98 -2.01 -3.93
N ALA A 168 9.82 -3.32 -3.71
CA ALA A 168 10.44 -4.04 -2.61
C ALA A 168 11.97 -3.90 -2.61
N ALA A 169 12.60 -4.04 -3.78
CA ALA A 169 14.04 -3.86 -3.93
C ALA A 169 14.47 -2.41 -3.65
N ALA A 170 13.73 -1.42 -4.14
CA ALA A 170 13.98 -0.01 -3.87
C ALA A 170 13.87 0.30 -2.36
N THR A 171 12.83 -0.21 -1.68
CA THR A 171 12.65 -0.06 -0.23
C THR A 171 13.76 -0.72 0.57
N ALA A 172 14.20 -1.91 0.15
CA ALA A 172 15.34 -2.58 0.77
C ALA A 172 16.63 -1.74 0.61
N VAL A 173 16.87 -1.18 -0.57
CA VAL A 173 18.02 -0.31 -0.83
C VAL A 173 17.97 0.96 0.01
N THR A 174 16.84 1.67 0.09
CA THR A 174 16.75 2.88 0.90
C THR A 174 16.94 2.61 2.39
N GLY A 175 16.40 1.49 2.90
CA GLY A 175 16.63 1.06 4.27
C GLY A 175 18.09 0.71 4.56
N LEU A 176 18.75 -0.02 3.65
CA LEU A 176 20.17 -0.36 3.78
C LEU A 176 21.07 0.87 3.71
N LEU A 177 20.77 1.85 2.85
CA LEU A 177 21.50 3.11 2.78
C LEU A 177 21.37 3.92 4.07
N ASP A 178 20.17 3.98 4.64
CA ASP A 178 19.94 4.69 5.91
C ASP A 178 20.60 3.99 7.11
N LEU A 179 20.64 2.65 7.09
CA LEU A 179 21.40 1.86 8.06
C LEU A 179 22.91 2.11 7.91
N ALA A 180 23.45 2.05 6.69
CA ALA A 180 24.85 2.35 6.41
C ALA A 180 25.22 3.79 6.82
N GLY A 181 24.28 4.73 6.72
CA GLY A 181 24.41 6.11 7.19
C GLY A 181 24.70 6.23 8.69
N THR A 182 24.47 5.19 9.49
CA THR A 182 24.84 5.14 10.91
C THR A 182 26.35 4.95 11.12
N TYR A 183 27.02 4.33 10.15
CA TYR A 183 28.44 3.97 10.23
C TYR A 183 29.33 4.81 9.31
N VAL A 184 28.74 5.40 8.26
CA VAL A 184 29.42 6.17 7.22
C VAL A 184 28.64 7.48 6.98
N PRO A 185 29.29 8.63 6.77
CA PRO A 185 28.60 9.92 6.57
C PRO A 185 27.88 10.00 5.21
N LEU A 186 26.73 9.33 5.10
CA LEU A 186 25.88 9.32 3.89
C LEU A 186 24.81 10.43 3.88
N GLU A 187 24.72 11.24 4.95
CA GLU A 187 23.72 12.29 5.06
C GLU A 187 23.76 13.32 3.91
N PRO A 188 24.92 13.75 3.38
CA PRO A 188 24.95 14.66 2.22
C PRO A 188 24.26 14.09 0.97
N VAL A 189 24.20 12.75 0.83
CA VAL A 189 23.54 12.08 -0.29
C VAL A 189 22.06 11.85 0.01
N LEU A 190 21.74 11.38 1.24
CA LEU A 190 20.36 11.15 1.67
C LEU A 190 19.56 12.47 1.77
N GLY A 191 20.22 13.54 2.20
CA GLY A 191 19.68 14.89 2.29
C GLY A 191 19.13 15.42 0.97
N LEU A 192 19.71 15.01 -0.17
CA LEU A 192 19.21 15.38 -1.51
C LEU A 192 17.80 14.84 -1.79
N PHE A 193 17.39 13.79 -1.09
CA PHE A 193 16.07 13.18 -1.19
C PHE A 193 15.16 13.52 0.00
N ARG A 194 15.64 14.26 1.01
CA ARG A 194 14.88 14.66 2.21
C ARG A 194 14.43 16.12 2.08
N THR A 195 13.62 16.41 1.07
CA THR A 195 13.24 17.77 0.66
C THR A 195 11.76 18.10 0.90
N ALA A 196 10.99 17.18 1.49
CA ALA A 196 9.58 17.43 1.80
C ALA A 196 9.42 18.47 2.92
N GLY A 197 8.40 19.33 2.80
CA GLY A 197 8.19 20.47 3.69
C GLY A 197 7.50 20.18 5.02
N TYR A 198 7.51 18.94 5.50
CA TYR A 198 7.03 18.56 6.83
C TYR A 198 8.17 18.11 7.72
N SER A 199 7.95 18.04 9.04
CA SER A 199 8.96 17.58 9.98
C SER A 199 9.37 16.12 9.69
N LEU A 200 10.67 15.91 9.45
CA LEU A 200 11.26 14.61 9.19
C LEU A 200 11.80 14.07 10.53
N LEU A 201 11.20 12.97 11.01
CA LEU A 201 11.59 12.31 12.25
C LEU A 201 12.66 11.24 11.94
N THR A 202 13.74 11.66 11.28
CA THR A 202 14.81 10.78 10.78
C THR A 202 15.84 10.40 11.84
N ASP A 203 15.96 11.20 12.91
CA ASP A 203 16.95 11.02 13.98
C ASP A 203 16.34 10.52 15.30
N ALA A 204 15.09 10.06 15.26
CA ALA A 204 14.45 9.51 16.45
C ALA A 204 15.20 8.25 16.92
N ALA A 205 15.82 8.33 18.10
CA ALA A 205 16.52 7.20 18.72
C ALA A 205 15.54 6.18 19.33
N THR A 206 15.97 4.92 19.42
CA THR A 206 15.29 3.89 20.20
C THR A 206 15.59 4.05 21.69
N VAL A 207 14.71 3.48 22.53
CA VAL A 207 15.02 3.24 23.94
C VAL A 207 16.22 2.29 23.99
N GLY A 208 17.41 2.83 24.31
CA GLY A 208 18.70 2.12 24.18
C GLY A 208 19.74 2.81 23.28
N GLY A 209 19.40 3.94 22.64
CA GLY A 209 20.36 4.78 21.90
C GLY A 209 20.64 4.34 20.46
N GLY A 210 19.96 3.32 19.95
CA GLY A 210 20.09 2.88 18.55
C GLY A 210 19.28 3.74 17.58
N LYS A 211 19.76 3.91 16.35
CA LYS A 211 19.02 4.62 15.30
C LYS A 211 17.84 3.78 14.80
N ARG A 212 16.67 4.39 14.66
CA ARG A 212 15.51 3.79 13.98
C ARG A 212 15.70 3.90 12.48
N ILE A 213 15.53 2.80 11.75
CA ILE A 213 15.66 2.84 10.29
C ILE A 213 14.40 3.45 9.67
N VAL A 214 14.59 4.53 8.92
CA VAL A 214 13.55 5.32 8.26
C VAL A 214 13.71 5.27 6.74
N GLY A 215 14.89 4.96 6.21
CA GLY A 215 15.15 5.03 4.78
C GLY A 215 15.00 6.46 4.25
N LEU A 216 14.23 6.60 3.16
CA LEU A 216 13.85 7.89 2.57
C LEU A 216 12.37 8.22 2.83
N MET A 217 11.85 7.77 3.98
CA MET A 217 10.50 8.08 4.44
C MET A 217 10.49 9.23 5.47
N PRO A 218 9.31 9.79 5.76
CA PRO A 218 9.16 10.85 6.77
C PRO A 218 9.52 10.41 8.19
N GLU A 219 9.18 9.17 8.52
CA GLU A 219 9.30 8.61 9.86
C GLU A 219 9.35 7.08 9.83
N ALA A 220 9.89 6.48 10.88
CA ALA A 220 10.01 5.03 11.02
C ALA A 220 8.68 4.27 10.91
N SER A 221 7.55 4.83 11.39
CA SER A 221 6.24 4.16 11.26
C SER A 221 5.79 4.02 9.80
N SER A 222 6.01 5.05 8.99
CA SER A 222 5.69 5.02 7.56
C SER A 222 6.61 4.07 6.78
N PHE A 223 7.91 4.03 7.10
CA PHE A 223 8.85 3.08 6.52
C PHE A 223 8.50 1.63 6.86
N GLY A 224 8.27 1.34 8.15
CA GLY A 224 7.88 0.01 8.61
C GLY A 224 6.56 -0.46 7.98
N ALA A 225 5.57 0.43 7.87
CA ALA A 225 4.30 0.10 7.20
C ALA A 225 4.49 -0.23 5.71
N LEU A 226 5.33 0.53 4.98
CA LEU A 226 5.67 0.21 3.59
C LEU A 226 6.38 -1.14 3.48
N CYS A 227 7.32 -1.44 4.39
CA CYS A 227 8.01 -2.71 4.41
C CYS A 227 7.02 -3.87 4.61
N VAL A 228 6.12 -3.79 5.60
CA VAL A 228 5.07 -4.81 5.82
C VAL A 228 4.19 -4.99 4.59
N LEU A 229 3.76 -3.90 3.96
CA LEU A 229 2.94 -3.93 2.75
C LEU A 229 3.65 -4.66 1.60
N LEU A 230 4.88 -4.25 1.26
CA LEU A 230 5.63 -4.84 0.15
C LEU A 230 6.07 -6.27 0.45
N LEU A 231 6.44 -6.56 1.70
CA LEU A 231 6.74 -7.90 2.19
C LEU A 231 5.53 -8.82 2.01
N SER A 232 4.34 -8.36 2.44
CA SER A 232 3.09 -9.13 2.33
C SER A 232 2.68 -9.35 0.88
N LEU A 233 2.67 -8.29 0.07
CA LEU A 233 2.35 -8.38 -1.37
C LEU A 233 3.31 -9.33 -2.08
N LEU A 234 4.62 -9.14 -1.92
CA LEU A 234 5.62 -9.95 -2.59
C LEU A 234 5.55 -11.40 -2.12
N TYR A 235 5.37 -11.64 -0.81
CA TYR A 235 5.22 -12.98 -0.26
C TYR A 235 4.04 -13.70 -0.91
N PHE A 236 2.82 -13.15 -0.85
CA PHE A 236 1.65 -13.85 -1.35
C PHE A 236 1.54 -13.89 -2.89
N LEU A 237 2.17 -12.93 -3.60
CA LEU A 237 2.16 -12.90 -5.07
C LEU A 237 3.37 -13.61 -5.72
N ARG A 238 4.37 -14.06 -4.95
CA ARG A 238 5.62 -14.67 -5.48
C ARG A 238 5.39 -15.81 -6.47
N GLY A 239 4.31 -16.58 -6.29
CA GLY A 239 3.96 -17.71 -7.17
C GLY A 239 3.59 -17.29 -8.59
N THR A 240 3.22 -16.03 -8.80
CA THR A 240 2.85 -15.46 -10.09
C THR A 240 4.04 -14.81 -10.81
N LEU A 241 5.21 -14.75 -10.15
CA LEU A 241 6.44 -14.30 -10.79
C LEU A 241 6.94 -15.37 -11.79
N PRO A 242 7.39 -14.94 -12.98
CA PRO A 242 7.96 -15.84 -13.96
C PRO A 242 9.23 -16.50 -13.42
N VAL A 243 9.47 -17.75 -13.83
CA VAL A 243 10.69 -18.48 -13.47
C VAL A 243 11.89 -17.72 -14.04
N GLY A 244 12.87 -17.44 -13.19
CA GLY A 244 14.06 -16.68 -13.57
C GLY A 244 14.75 -16.03 -12.37
N ARG A 245 15.64 -15.09 -12.66
CA ARG A 245 16.48 -14.40 -11.66
C ARG A 245 15.63 -13.73 -10.58
N MET A 246 14.60 -12.96 -10.93
CA MET A 246 13.74 -12.27 -9.94
C MET A 246 13.13 -13.24 -8.93
N ARG A 247 12.51 -14.34 -9.41
CA ARG A 247 11.90 -15.35 -8.53
C ARG A 247 12.93 -16.06 -7.65
N ARG A 248 14.16 -16.28 -8.14
CA ARG A 248 15.26 -16.87 -7.38
C ARG A 248 15.74 -15.97 -6.23
N TRP A 249 15.79 -14.65 -6.45
CA TRP A 249 16.22 -13.68 -5.44
C TRP A 249 15.09 -13.20 -4.52
N THR A 250 13.82 -13.53 -4.82
CA THR A 250 12.68 -13.17 -3.97
C THR A 250 12.87 -13.56 -2.50
N PRO A 251 13.34 -14.77 -2.13
CA PRO A 251 13.54 -15.12 -0.72
C PRO A 251 14.54 -14.21 -0.01
N ALA A 252 15.67 -13.89 -0.65
CA ALA A 252 16.66 -12.96 -0.10
C ALA A 252 16.07 -11.56 0.10
N LEU A 253 15.29 -11.07 -0.87
CA LEU A 253 14.62 -9.78 -0.76
C LEU A 253 13.57 -9.76 0.38
N LEU A 254 12.82 -10.84 0.57
CA LEU A 254 11.88 -10.97 1.68
C LEU A 254 12.60 -10.93 3.03
N LEU A 255 13.77 -11.59 3.16
CA LEU A 255 14.59 -11.55 4.38
C LEU A 255 15.11 -10.14 4.67
N VAL A 256 15.58 -9.42 3.65
CA VAL A 256 16.02 -8.03 3.82
C VAL A 256 14.86 -7.14 4.24
N LEU A 257 13.68 -7.25 3.61
CA LEU A 257 12.49 -6.50 4.01
C LEU A 257 12.03 -6.83 5.43
N LEU A 258 12.10 -8.10 5.84
CA LEU A 258 11.80 -8.52 7.20
C LEU A 258 12.76 -7.85 8.20
N ALA A 259 14.06 -7.86 7.90
CA ALA A 259 15.08 -7.18 8.71
C ALA A 259 14.85 -5.67 8.76
N MET A 260 14.56 -5.02 7.63
CA MET A 260 14.26 -3.58 7.58
C MET A 260 12.99 -3.24 8.36
N THR A 261 11.96 -4.10 8.30
CA THR A 261 10.75 -3.95 9.12
C THR A 261 11.08 -4.03 10.60
N TRP A 262 11.91 -5.00 11.00
CA TRP A 262 12.37 -5.16 12.37
C TRP A 262 13.14 -3.94 12.86
N LEU A 263 14.11 -3.46 12.08
CA LEU A 263 14.98 -2.33 12.40
C LEU A 263 14.28 -0.96 12.32
N SER A 264 13.08 -0.87 11.74
CA SER A 264 12.27 0.34 11.80
C SER A 264 11.79 0.66 13.23
N THR A 265 11.78 -0.35 14.12
CA THR A 265 11.25 -0.25 15.49
C THR A 265 9.90 0.45 15.58
N SER A 266 9.04 0.16 14.60
CA SER A 266 7.68 0.64 14.54
C SER A 266 6.73 -0.40 15.13
N SER A 267 5.99 -0.01 16.17
CA SER A 267 5.01 -0.88 16.83
C SER A 267 3.90 -1.33 15.90
N SER A 268 3.40 -0.44 15.03
CA SER A 268 2.41 -0.82 14.03
C SER A 268 2.98 -1.83 13.02
N ALA A 269 4.26 -1.70 12.66
CA ALA A 269 4.93 -2.64 11.78
C ALA A 269 5.13 -4.01 12.46
N TYR A 270 5.43 -4.05 13.76
CA TYR A 270 5.54 -5.30 14.53
C TYR A 270 4.19 -6.02 14.63
N VAL A 271 3.10 -5.31 14.88
CA VAL A 271 1.75 -5.89 14.79
C VAL A 271 1.49 -6.40 13.37
N GLY A 272 1.84 -5.61 12.34
CA GLY A 272 1.75 -6.03 10.94
C GLY A 272 2.52 -7.32 10.65
N LEU A 273 3.73 -7.49 11.18
CA LEU A 273 4.51 -8.74 11.06
C LEU A 273 3.82 -9.91 11.76
N GLY A 274 3.29 -9.71 12.98
CA GLY A 274 2.52 -10.73 13.68
C GLY A 274 1.29 -11.18 12.88
N VAL A 275 0.54 -10.23 12.34
CA VAL A 275 -0.61 -10.50 11.46
C VAL A 275 -0.18 -11.19 10.17
N LEU A 276 0.95 -10.81 9.57
CA LEU A 276 1.52 -11.51 8.42
C LEU A 276 1.89 -12.96 8.74
N ALA A 277 2.50 -13.22 9.91
CA ALA A 277 2.86 -14.57 10.33
C ALA A 277 1.61 -15.45 10.51
N VAL A 278 0.56 -14.92 11.15
CA VAL A 278 -0.74 -15.60 11.29
C VAL A 278 -1.39 -15.84 9.93
N ALA A 279 -1.42 -14.83 9.06
CA ALA A 279 -1.97 -14.94 7.71
C ALA A 279 -1.23 -15.99 6.87
N ALA A 280 0.11 -16.00 6.91
CA ALA A 280 0.93 -17.00 6.24
C ALA A 280 0.69 -18.40 6.82
N GLY A 281 0.61 -18.54 8.14
CA GLY A 281 0.30 -19.79 8.84
C GLY A 281 -1.08 -20.34 8.45
N ALA A 282 -2.11 -19.49 8.44
CA ALA A 282 -3.46 -19.85 8.03
C ALA A 282 -3.52 -20.26 6.55
N GLU A 283 -2.80 -19.54 5.68
CA GLU A 283 -2.69 -19.85 4.25
C GLU A 283 -2.04 -21.22 4.02
N TRP A 284 -0.99 -21.53 4.79
CA TRP A 284 -0.31 -22.82 4.78
C TRP A 284 -1.19 -23.94 5.31
N ALA A 285 -1.85 -23.75 6.46
CA ALA A 285 -2.79 -24.72 7.01
C ALA A 285 -3.92 -25.03 6.00
N TRP A 286 -4.50 -23.99 5.39
CA TRP A 286 -5.50 -24.14 4.35
C TRP A 286 -5.00 -24.98 3.16
N ARG A 287 -3.75 -24.80 2.72
CA ARG A 287 -3.13 -25.62 1.66
C ARG A 287 -2.82 -27.04 2.10
N ALA A 288 -2.44 -27.24 3.36
CA ALA A 288 -2.04 -28.54 3.89
C ALA A 288 -3.25 -29.46 4.14
N PHE A 289 -4.37 -28.89 4.59
CA PHE A 289 -5.60 -29.61 4.94
C PHE A 289 -6.67 -29.61 3.83
N GLY A 290 -6.58 -28.73 2.83
CA GLY A 290 -7.47 -28.74 1.67
C GLY A 290 -7.23 -29.97 0.78
N GLN A 291 -8.17 -30.91 0.76
CA GLN A 291 -8.07 -32.20 0.02
C GLN A 291 -8.00 -32.09 -1.52
N ALA A 292 -8.07 -30.90 -2.11
CA ALA A 292 -8.33 -30.70 -3.54
C ALA A 292 -7.15 -30.18 -4.39
N TRP A 293 -5.90 -30.28 -3.94
CA TRP A 293 -4.76 -29.89 -4.77
C TRP A 293 -3.58 -30.87 -4.73
N ASN A 294 -3.33 -31.48 -5.90
CA ASN A 294 -2.15 -32.25 -6.32
C ASN A 294 -1.16 -32.66 -5.21
N HIS A 295 -1.10 -33.94 -4.87
CA HIS A 295 -0.21 -34.51 -3.85
C HIS A 295 1.29 -34.14 -3.99
N ARG A 296 1.76 -33.71 -5.17
CA ARG A 296 3.14 -33.21 -5.37
C ARG A 296 3.35 -31.76 -4.90
N ILE A 297 2.34 -30.89 -5.04
CA ILE A 297 2.40 -29.48 -4.60
C ILE A 297 2.33 -29.40 -3.08
N SER A 298 1.60 -30.31 -2.43
CA SER A 298 1.51 -30.37 -0.96
C SER A 298 2.83 -30.77 -0.31
N ARG A 299 3.66 -31.63 -0.93
CA ARG A 299 4.99 -32.01 -0.40
C ARG A 299 6.02 -30.89 -0.49
N ALA A 300 6.08 -30.15 -1.60
CA ALA A 300 6.99 -29.01 -1.75
C ALA A 300 6.60 -27.87 -0.80
N THR A 301 5.31 -27.54 -0.71
CA THR A 301 4.79 -26.53 0.23
C THR A 301 5.03 -26.93 1.68
N ARG A 302 4.88 -28.22 2.02
CA ARG A 302 5.14 -28.75 3.37
C ARG A 302 6.65 -28.73 3.72
N ARG A 303 7.53 -28.94 2.74
CA ARG A 303 8.99 -28.78 2.91
C ARG A 303 9.40 -27.33 3.06
N GLU A 304 8.85 -26.42 2.26
CA GLU A 304 9.05 -24.97 2.44
C GLU A 304 8.58 -24.51 3.82
N PHE A 305 7.42 -24.99 4.27
CA PHE A 305 6.90 -24.75 5.61
C PHE A 305 7.85 -25.28 6.70
N ALA A 306 8.24 -26.54 6.62
CA ALA A 306 9.14 -27.15 7.58
C ALA A 306 10.49 -26.43 7.63
N MET A 307 11.04 -26.04 6.49
CA MET A 307 12.30 -25.28 6.42
C MET A 307 12.17 -23.87 6.99
N CYS A 308 11.08 -23.14 6.70
CA CYS A 308 10.83 -21.84 7.29
C CYS A 308 10.66 -21.93 8.81
N VAL A 309 9.87 -22.88 9.31
CA VAL A 309 9.67 -23.09 10.74
C VAL A 309 10.99 -23.49 11.40
N LEU A 310 11.75 -24.42 10.81
CA LEU A 310 13.06 -24.83 11.32
C LEU A 310 14.04 -23.65 11.35
N LEU A 311 14.08 -22.81 10.31
CA LEU A 311 14.93 -21.63 10.25
C LEU A 311 14.54 -20.61 11.32
N VAL A 312 13.25 -20.34 11.49
CA VAL A 312 12.74 -19.44 12.53
C VAL A 312 13.07 -19.99 13.92
N VAL A 313 12.86 -21.29 14.16
CA VAL A 313 13.20 -21.95 15.42
C VAL A 313 14.71 -21.95 15.65
N ALA A 314 15.54 -22.15 14.62
CA ALA A 314 16.99 -22.09 14.72
C ALA A 314 17.49 -20.67 14.97
N CYS A 315 16.88 -19.65 14.35
CA CYS A 315 17.19 -18.25 14.61
C CYS A 315 16.76 -17.85 16.04
N ILE A 316 15.55 -18.21 16.47
CA ILE A 316 15.08 -17.96 17.84
C ILE A 316 15.97 -18.71 18.84
N GLY A 317 16.28 -19.98 18.59
CA GLY A 317 17.18 -20.78 19.41
C GLY A 317 18.58 -20.16 19.50
N GLY A 318 19.15 -19.72 18.37
CA GLY A 318 20.43 -19.01 18.33
C GLY A 318 20.41 -17.67 19.09
N LEU A 319 19.31 -16.91 18.99
CA LEU A 319 19.12 -15.65 19.72
C LEU A 319 18.95 -15.88 21.23
N LEU A 320 18.26 -16.96 21.64
CA LEU A 320 18.11 -17.36 23.03
C LEU A 320 19.43 -17.84 23.67
N LEU A 321 20.41 -18.26 22.87
CA LEU A 321 21.74 -18.64 23.33
C LEU A 321 22.69 -17.44 23.54
N MET A 322 22.25 -16.22 23.22
CA MET A 322 23.04 -14.99 23.39
C MET A 322 22.36 -14.04 24.40
N PRO A 323 22.73 -14.08 25.70
CA PRO A 323 22.04 -13.33 26.75
C PRO A 323 21.99 -11.81 26.52
N SER A 324 23.05 -11.24 25.93
CA SER A 324 23.13 -9.81 25.59
C SER A 324 22.13 -9.43 24.50
N VAL A 325 21.97 -10.27 23.48
CA VAL A 325 21.01 -10.04 22.38
C VAL A 325 19.59 -10.24 22.87
N GLN A 326 19.36 -11.25 23.72
CA GLN A 326 18.07 -11.49 24.36
C GLN A 326 17.62 -10.27 25.17
N ALA A 327 18.48 -9.73 26.04
CA ALA A 327 18.15 -8.56 26.84
C ALA A 327 17.77 -7.34 25.98
N SER A 328 18.54 -7.06 24.93
CA SER A 328 18.22 -5.96 23.99
C SER A 328 16.93 -6.19 23.22
N ILE A 329 16.63 -7.41 22.78
CA ILE A 329 15.37 -7.75 22.11
C ILE A 329 14.19 -7.57 23.07
N TRP A 330 14.29 -8.07 24.30
CA TRP A 330 13.22 -7.92 25.29
C TRP A 330 12.99 -6.46 25.65
N GLN A 331 14.04 -5.66 25.86
CA GLN A 331 13.91 -4.21 26.08
C GLN A 331 13.22 -3.53 24.90
N LEU A 332 13.55 -3.92 23.67
CA LEU A 332 12.94 -3.34 22.47
C LEU A 332 11.46 -3.74 22.34
N ILE A 333 11.11 -5.00 22.60
CA ILE A 333 9.73 -5.49 22.65
C ILE A 333 8.96 -4.78 23.75
N ASP A 334 9.53 -4.69 24.95
CA ASP A 334 8.91 -4.05 26.11
C ASP A 334 8.65 -2.57 25.83
N ALA A 335 9.67 -1.81 25.41
CA ALA A 335 9.52 -0.41 25.05
C ALA A 335 8.56 -0.18 23.87
N SER A 336 8.60 -1.04 22.85
CA SER A 336 7.84 -0.83 21.61
C SER A 336 6.40 -1.33 21.67
N ILE A 337 6.10 -2.32 22.51
CA ILE A 337 4.78 -2.98 22.57
C ILE A 337 4.11 -2.74 23.92
N PHE A 338 4.79 -3.04 25.03
CA PHE A 338 4.16 -3.05 26.36
C PHE A 338 4.17 -1.69 27.04
N GLN A 339 5.29 -0.96 26.99
CA GLN A 339 5.46 0.36 27.60
C GLN A 339 5.09 1.51 26.64
N LYS A 340 4.67 1.21 25.41
CA LYS A 340 4.38 2.29 24.45
C LYS A 340 3.25 3.21 24.89
N SER A 341 2.30 2.69 25.67
CA SER A 341 1.15 3.42 26.19
C SER A 341 1.53 4.61 27.08
N THR A 342 2.74 4.65 27.65
CA THR A 342 3.21 5.74 28.51
C THR A 342 4.05 6.78 27.77
N SER A 343 4.23 6.63 26.45
CA SER A 343 5.00 7.59 25.66
C SER A 343 4.17 8.83 25.28
N SER A 344 4.81 10.01 25.26
CA SER A 344 4.17 11.26 24.85
C SER A 344 3.59 11.20 23.42
N SER A 345 4.24 10.47 22.51
CA SER A 345 3.73 10.22 21.16
C SER A 345 2.45 9.36 21.16
N TYR A 346 2.31 8.44 22.12
CA TYR A 346 1.10 7.63 22.24
C TYR A 346 -0.07 8.44 22.82
N GLU A 347 0.19 9.26 23.85
CA GLU A 347 -0.81 10.17 24.41
C GLU A 347 -1.34 11.13 23.32
N GLU A 348 -0.45 11.72 22.55
CA GLU A 348 -0.80 12.62 21.46
C GLU A 348 -1.65 11.94 20.37
N ARG A 349 -1.22 10.76 19.91
CA ARG A 349 -1.97 9.96 18.92
C ARG A 349 -3.33 9.49 19.43
N SER A 350 -3.43 9.20 20.73
CA SER A 350 -4.68 8.82 21.38
C SER A 350 -5.63 10.00 21.47
N MET A 351 -5.13 11.18 21.83
CA MET A 351 -5.88 12.43 21.79
C MET A 351 -6.40 12.72 20.38
N TRP A 352 -5.56 12.61 19.34
CA TRP A 352 -6.00 12.82 17.95
C TRP A 352 -7.20 11.94 17.61
N THR A 353 -7.13 10.66 17.97
CA THR A 353 -8.21 9.70 17.70
C THR A 353 -9.47 10.04 18.49
N ALA A 354 -9.34 10.40 19.77
CA ALA A 354 -10.48 10.77 20.62
C ALA A 354 -11.18 12.05 20.11
N VAL A 355 -10.42 13.09 19.77
CA VAL A 355 -10.96 14.35 19.24
C VAL A 355 -11.62 14.15 17.89
N SER A 356 -11.02 13.38 16.97
CA SER A 356 -11.66 13.06 15.69
C SER A 356 -12.95 12.27 15.86
N TRP A 357 -13.00 11.36 16.84
CA TRP A 357 -14.22 10.60 17.15
C TRP A 357 -15.32 11.50 17.73
N GLU A 358 -14.97 12.39 18.66
CA GLU A 358 -15.89 13.38 19.18
C GLU A 358 -16.43 14.28 18.08
N ALA A 359 -15.56 14.80 17.20
CA ALA A 359 -15.96 15.64 16.08
C ALA A 359 -16.92 14.93 15.11
N LEU A 360 -16.75 13.61 14.91
CA LEU A 360 -17.72 12.81 14.16
C LEU A 360 -19.10 12.81 14.82
N LEU A 361 -19.16 12.68 16.14
CA LEU A 361 -20.42 12.67 16.89
C LEU A 361 -21.05 14.07 16.95
N THR A 362 -20.25 15.12 17.11
CA THR A 362 -20.71 16.53 17.05
C THR A 362 -21.30 16.89 15.69
N THR A 363 -20.79 16.29 14.61
CA THR A 363 -21.35 16.42 13.25
C THR A 363 -22.48 15.43 12.96
N HIS A 364 -23.09 14.84 13.99
CA HIS A 364 -24.17 13.86 13.90
C HIS A 364 -23.85 12.64 12.99
N GLY A 365 -22.57 12.28 12.90
CA GLY A 365 -22.12 11.17 12.06
C GLY A 365 -21.95 11.51 10.57
N LEU A 366 -22.12 12.78 10.17
CA LEU A 366 -21.91 13.25 8.80
C LEU A 366 -20.43 13.45 8.46
N GLY A 367 -19.61 13.63 9.48
CA GLY A 367 -18.17 13.87 9.36
C GLY A 367 -17.83 15.36 9.18
N VAL A 368 -16.55 15.69 9.33
CA VAL A 368 -16.02 17.06 9.29
C VAL A 368 -15.45 17.47 7.92
N GLY A 369 -15.57 16.61 6.91
CA GLY A 369 -14.97 16.80 5.59
C GLY A 369 -13.54 16.26 5.52
N VAL A 370 -13.11 15.86 4.31
CA VAL A 370 -11.77 15.29 4.09
C VAL A 370 -10.71 16.35 4.39
N GLY A 371 -9.72 15.97 5.19
CA GLY A 371 -8.68 16.86 5.69
C GLY A 371 -9.12 17.78 6.81
N GLY A 372 -10.35 17.64 7.31
CA GLY A 372 -10.89 18.46 8.42
C GLY A 372 -10.37 18.05 9.78
N THR A 373 -10.02 16.78 9.98
CA THR A 373 -9.41 16.30 11.23
C THR A 373 -8.43 15.16 10.97
N ARG A 374 -7.38 15.08 11.80
CA ARG A 374 -6.38 14.01 11.80
C ARG A 374 -6.61 13.07 12.98
N ALA A 375 -6.58 11.77 12.72
CA ALA A 375 -6.61 10.73 13.76
C ALA A 375 -5.28 9.94 13.79
N SER A 376 -5.16 8.97 14.69
CA SER A 376 -4.12 7.93 14.63
C SER A 376 -4.74 6.53 14.53
N ASN A 377 -5.84 6.44 13.79
CA ASN A 377 -6.52 5.19 13.46
C ASN A 377 -7.23 5.37 12.13
N PHE A 378 -6.93 4.53 11.13
CA PHE A 378 -7.50 4.70 9.79
C PHE A 378 -9.04 4.66 9.76
N LEU A 379 -9.68 3.82 10.57
CA LEU A 379 -11.15 3.75 10.59
C LEU A 379 -11.77 5.00 11.18
N VAL A 380 -11.17 5.55 12.25
CA VAL A 380 -11.61 6.81 12.84
C VAL A 380 -11.31 7.97 11.89
N ALA A 381 -10.14 8.01 11.26
CA ALA A 381 -9.79 9.01 10.25
C ALA A 381 -10.81 9.00 9.10
N LEU A 382 -11.12 7.82 8.56
CA LEU A 382 -12.09 7.64 7.48
C LEU A 382 -13.50 8.10 7.90
N ALA A 383 -13.99 7.60 9.03
CA ALA A 383 -15.35 7.91 9.51
C ALA A 383 -15.49 9.38 9.92
N SER A 384 -14.54 9.93 10.66
CA SER A 384 -14.58 11.34 11.08
C SER A 384 -14.52 12.31 9.90
N ASN A 385 -13.80 12.00 8.83
CA ASN A 385 -13.68 12.89 7.68
C ASN A 385 -14.82 12.73 6.66
N THR A 386 -15.37 11.52 6.49
CA THR A 386 -16.35 11.22 5.43
C THR A 386 -17.75 10.85 5.95
N GLY A 387 -17.91 10.81 7.26
CA GLY A 387 -19.12 10.36 7.94
C GLY A 387 -19.27 8.83 7.96
N PHE A 388 -20.29 8.36 8.68
CA PHE A 388 -20.63 6.93 8.72
C PHE A 388 -21.00 6.40 7.33
N LEU A 389 -21.70 7.19 6.52
CA LEU A 389 -22.08 6.81 5.17
C LEU A 389 -20.85 6.62 4.26
N GLY A 390 -19.93 7.58 4.26
CA GLY A 390 -18.69 7.50 3.48
C GLY A 390 -17.84 6.30 3.91
N ALA A 391 -17.64 6.12 5.22
CA ALA A 391 -16.92 4.98 5.76
C ALA A 391 -17.56 3.64 5.38
N ALA A 392 -18.89 3.52 5.49
CA ALA A 392 -19.61 2.31 5.10
C ALA A 392 -19.46 2.00 3.61
N LEU A 393 -19.64 3.00 2.73
CA LEU A 393 -19.47 2.82 1.28
C LEU A 393 -18.06 2.32 0.93
N TYR A 394 -17.03 2.92 1.54
CA TYR A 394 -15.66 2.47 1.34
C TYR A 394 -15.43 1.05 1.88
N LEU A 395 -15.86 0.73 3.10
CA LEU A 395 -15.64 -0.59 3.69
C LEU A 395 -16.37 -1.70 2.93
N VAL A 396 -17.60 -1.45 2.49
CA VAL A 396 -18.34 -2.39 1.63
C VAL A 396 -17.66 -2.50 0.25
N PHE A 397 -17.14 -1.41 -0.31
CA PHE A 397 -16.32 -1.47 -1.53
C PHE A 397 -15.09 -2.36 -1.36
N VAL A 398 -14.35 -2.21 -0.26
CA VAL A 398 -13.17 -3.03 0.03
C VAL A 398 -13.57 -4.49 0.18
N ALA A 399 -14.58 -4.80 0.99
CA ALA A 399 -15.05 -6.15 1.23
C ALA A 399 -15.50 -6.83 -0.08
N THR A 400 -16.34 -6.16 -0.88
CA THR A 400 -16.82 -6.68 -2.16
C THR A 400 -15.70 -6.83 -3.18
N THR A 401 -14.73 -5.92 -3.21
CA THR A 401 -13.56 -5.98 -4.10
C THR A 401 -12.64 -7.14 -3.77
N LEU A 402 -12.36 -7.37 -2.48
CA LEU A 402 -11.55 -8.51 -2.05
C LEU A 402 -12.31 -9.83 -2.18
N ALA A 403 -13.64 -9.83 -2.07
CA ALA A 403 -14.48 -11.01 -2.28
C ALA A 403 -14.61 -11.45 -3.75
N ARG A 404 -14.21 -10.61 -4.71
CA ARG A 404 -14.30 -10.91 -6.16
C ARG A 404 -13.68 -12.25 -6.51
N ARG A 405 -14.39 -13.05 -7.30
CA ARG A 405 -13.91 -14.35 -7.79
C ARG A 405 -13.22 -14.18 -9.14
N GLY A 406 -12.09 -14.84 -9.31
CA GLY A 406 -11.41 -14.90 -10.61
C GLY A 406 -12.13 -15.87 -11.54
N ARG A 407 -11.97 -15.67 -12.85
CA ARG A 407 -12.58 -16.55 -13.85
C ARG A 407 -11.93 -17.93 -13.83
N ALA A 408 -12.69 -18.97 -14.21
CA ALA A 408 -12.20 -20.34 -14.24
C ALA A 408 -11.07 -20.54 -15.26
N ASP A 409 -11.16 -19.84 -16.40
CA ASP A 409 -10.21 -19.84 -17.52
C ASP A 409 -8.94 -19.00 -17.28
N ASP A 410 -8.88 -18.24 -16.17
CA ASP A 410 -7.73 -17.38 -15.82
C ASP A 410 -7.08 -17.84 -14.50
N PRO A 411 -6.23 -18.89 -14.52
CA PRO A 411 -5.55 -19.38 -13.32
C PRO A 411 -4.63 -18.33 -12.69
N THR A 412 -3.99 -17.49 -13.51
CA THR A 412 -3.12 -16.40 -13.05
C THR A 412 -3.93 -15.34 -12.30
N GLY A 413 -5.07 -14.90 -12.84
CA GLY A 413 -5.99 -13.98 -12.17
C GLY A 413 -6.51 -14.51 -10.83
N ARG A 414 -6.86 -15.81 -10.76
CA ARG A 414 -7.26 -16.47 -9.50
C ARG A 414 -6.14 -16.49 -8.47
N ALA A 415 -4.90 -16.80 -8.89
CA ALA A 415 -3.74 -16.80 -8.01
C ALA A 415 -3.45 -15.40 -7.46
N ILE A 416 -3.55 -14.36 -8.31
CA ILE A 416 -3.39 -12.96 -7.91
C ILE A 416 -4.47 -12.56 -6.89
N LEU A 417 -5.76 -12.82 -7.17
CA LEU A 417 -6.84 -12.48 -6.26
C LEU A 417 -6.69 -13.14 -4.88
N ARG A 418 -6.31 -14.42 -4.86
CA ARG A 418 -5.99 -15.11 -3.59
C ARG A 418 -4.83 -14.43 -2.88
N GLY A 419 -3.75 -14.12 -3.59
CA GLY A 419 -2.59 -13.47 -3.00
C GLY A 419 -2.91 -12.08 -2.43
N LEU A 420 -3.72 -11.29 -3.15
CA LEU A 420 -4.14 -9.95 -2.72
C LEU A 420 -4.93 -9.99 -1.40
N ARG A 421 -5.88 -10.93 -1.26
CA ARG A 421 -6.68 -11.09 -0.03
C ARG A 421 -5.80 -11.29 1.20
N TRP A 422 -4.84 -12.20 1.10
CA TRP A 422 -3.92 -12.48 2.21
C TRP A 422 -2.93 -11.34 2.44
N SER A 423 -2.46 -10.69 1.38
CA SER A 423 -1.51 -9.57 1.51
C SER A 423 -2.11 -8.28 2.07
N TYR A 424 -3.43 -8.10 1.94
CA TYR A 424 -4.11 -6.90 2.39
C TYR A 424 -4.19 -6.80 3.92
N VAL A 425 -4.44 -7.92 4.60
CA VAL A 425 -4.72 -7.96 6.05
C VAL A 425 -3.58 -7.37 6.90
N PRO A 426 -2.29 -7.74 6.70
CA PRO A 426 -1.20 -7.20 7.50
C PRO A 426 -1.02 -5.68 7.36
N ALA A 427 -1.06 -5.18 6.12
CA ALA A 427 -0.92 -3.75 5.86
C ALA A 427 -2.13 -2.95 6.38
N PHE A 428 -3.34 -3.54 6.28
CA PHE A 428 -4.54 -2.93 6.83
C PHE A 428 -4.52 -2.85 8.36
N ALA A 429 -3.96 -3.87 9.03
CA ALA A 429 -3.72 -3.81 10.48
C ALA A 429 -2.78 -2.65 10.86
N CYS A 430 -1.69 -2.43 10.11
CA CYS A 430 -0.84 -1.26 10.30
C CYS A 430 -1.62 0.05 10.13
N ALA A 431 -2.50 0.13 9.13
CA ALA A 431 -3.32 1.31 8.88
C ALA A 431 -4.33 1.58 10.01
N ILE A 432 -4.99 0.56 10.56
CA ILE A 432 -5.88 0.73 11.71
C ILE A 432 -5.15 1.33 12.91
N LEU A 433 -3.87 1.01 13.11
CA LEU A 433 -3.09 1.48 14.26
C LEU A 433 -2.41 2.84 14.07
N ALA A 434 -2.17 3.28 12.85
CA ALA A 434 -1.33 4.44 12.57
C ALA A 434 -1.82 5.33 11.43
N GLY A 435 -2.92 4.99 10.77
CA GLY A 435 -3.46 5.75 9.65
C GLY A 435 -3.98 7.11 10.11
N THR A 436 -3.53 8.17 9.45
CA THR A 436 -3.76 9.55 9.89
C THR A 436 -4.78 10.32 9.06
N ALA A 437 -5.12 9.82 7.87
CA ALA A 437 -5.98 10.49 6.92
C ALA A 437 -7.03 9.52 6.36
N ALA A 438 -8.10 10.08 5.79
CA ALA A 438 -9.15 9.31 5.11
C ALA A 438 -8.71 8.74 3.76
N ASP A 439 -7.61 9.26 3.19
CA ASP A 439 -7.02 8.68 1.98
C ASP A 439 -6.44 7.28 2.29
N PHE A 440 -6.94 6.28 1.57
CA PHE A 440 -6.47 4.91 1.66
C PHE A 440 -5.11 4.69 0.96
N GLY A 441 -4.67 5.65 0.14
CA GLY A 441 -3.36 5.68 -0.47
C GLY A 441 -3.18 4.83 -1.74
N LEU A 442 -2.13 5.15 -2.48
CA LEU A 442 -1.84 4.58 -3.81
C LEU A 442 -1.55 3.08 -3.82
N ALA A 443 -0.99 2.54 -2.73
CA ALA A 443 -0.74 1.10 -2.62
C ALA A 443 -2.03 0.30 -2.57
N ASN A 444 -3.00 0.75 -1.78
CA ASN A 444 -4.33 0.16 -1.75
C ASN A 444 -5.06 0.42 -3.07
N ALA A 445 -4.84 1.58 -3.71
CA ALA A 445 -5.35 1.84 -5.05
C ALA A 445 -4.91 0.78 -6.07
N PHE A 446 -3.63 0.39 -6.02
CA PHE A 446 -3.10 -0.70 -6.81
C PHE A 446 -3.76 -2.05 -6.48
N ILE A 447 -3.92 -2.40 -5.20
CA ILE A 447 -4.57 -3.65 -4.78
C ILE A 447 -6.00 -3.73 -5.34
N TYR A 448 -6.78 -2.66 -5.19
CA TYR A 448 -8.18 -2.62 -5.64
C TYR A 448 -8.28 -2.69 -7.17
N GLY A 449 -7.45 -1.93 -7.89
CA GLY A 449 -7.42 -1.94 -9.34
C GLY A 449 -6.98 -3.31 -9.90
N LEU A 450 -5.94 -3.92 -9.33
CA LEU A 450 -5.48 -5.25 -9.73
C LEU A 450 -6.51 -6.34 -9.40
N ALA A 451 -7.17 -6.29 -8.25
CA ALA A 451 -8.24 -7.22 -7.90
C ALA A 451 -9.40 -7.13 -8.90
N TYR A 452 -9.81 -5.92 -9.27
CA TYR A 452 -10.83 -5.71 -10.28
C TYR A 452 -10.41 -6.28 -11.65
N ALA A 453 -9.20 -5.98 -12.09
CA ALA A 453 -8.68 -6.43 -13.38
C ALA A 453 -8.54 -7.96 -13.46
N ALA A 454 -8.07 -8.59 -12.39
CA ALA A 454 -7.91 -10.04 -12.27
C ALA A 454 -9.26 -10.78 -12.21
N ALA A 455 -10.33 -10.12 -11.75
CA ALA A 455 -11.67 -10.69 -11.76
C ALA A 455 -12.37 -10.61 -13.13
N ARG A 456 -12.00 -9.65 -13.99
CA ARG A 456 -12.73 -9.32 -15.23
C ARG A 456 -12.02 -9.65 -16.54
N ALA A 457 -10.75 -10.04 -16.54
CA ALA A 457 -9.90 -10.12 -17.73
C ALA A 457 -10.63 -10.64 -18.99
N ASN A 458 -10.72 -9.78 -20.02
CA ASN A 458 -11.32 -10.09 -21.31
C ASN A 458 -10.49 -11.11 -22.07
N SER A 459 -11.17 -12.06 -22.69
CA SER A 459 -10.66 -13.04 -23.67
C SER A 459 -10.21 -12.35 -24.97
N SER A 460 -9.06 -11.67 -24.97
CA SER A 460 -8.41 -11.24 -26.22
C SER A 460 -7.55 -12.32 -26.87
N SER A 461 -7.76 -13.59 -26.50
CA SER A 461 -7.12 -14.78 -27.10
C SER A 461 -8.06 -15.59 -28.00
N LEU A 462 -9.37 -15.29 -28.04
CA LEU A 462 -10.31 -15.94 -28.96
C LEU A 462 -10.53 -15.16 -30.27
N ASN A 463 -10.03 -13.92 -30.38
CA ASN A 463 -10.12 -13.10 -31.61
C ASN A 463 -8.83 -13.11 -32.46
N ARG A 464 -7.93 -14.08 -32.25
CA ARG A 464 -6.74 -14.31 -33.12
C ARG A 464 -6.76 -15.63 -33.88
N LEU A 465 -7.86 -16.36 -33.84
CA LEU A 465 -8.11 -17.53 -34.67
C LEU A 465 -9.32 -17.27 -35.56
N ALA A 466 -9.18 -16.32 -36.49
CA ALA A 466 -9.93 -16.26 -37.74
C ALA A 466 -9.35 -15.17 -38.65
N PRO A 467 -8.21 -15.41 -39.33
CA PRO A 467 -8.12 -15.10 -40.75
C PRO A 467 -8.71 -16.29 -41.51
N ASP A 468 -9.63 -16.02 -42.42
CA ASP A 468 -10.32 -16.98 -43.28
C ASP A 468 -11.51 -17.71 -42.66
N GLY A 469 -12.68 -17.22 -43.03
CA GLY A 469 -13.93 -17.94 -42.88
C GLY A 469 -13.89 -19.22 -43.73
N ARG A 470 -13.77 -20.37 -43.07
CA ARG A 470 -14.37 -21.62 -43.50
C ARG A 470 -14.82 -22.37 -42.26
N GLU A 471 -16.13 -22.59 -42.16
CA GLU A 471 -16.70 -23.62 -41.30
C GLU A 471 -16.04 -24.96 -41.63
N TYR A 472 -15.45 -25.61 -40.63
CA TYR A 472 -15.28 -27.06 -40.65
C TYR A 472 -16.04 -27.63 -39.47
N SER A 473 -17.26 -28.05 -39.78
CA SER A 473 -17.96 -29.12 -39.09
C SER A 473 -17.10 -30.39 -39.07
N ALA A 474 -17.27 -31.18 -38.00
CA ALA A 474 -16.78 -32.55 -37.79
C ALA A 474 -15.32 -32.72 -37.28
N LEU A 475 -15.16 -33.10 -36.01
CA LEU A 475 -15.11 -34.50 -35.59
C LEU A 475 -14.82 -34.60 -34.08
N VAL A 476 -15.83 -35.04 -33.34
CA VAL A 476 -15.68 -35.59 -31.99
C VAL A 476 -15.15 -37.01 -32.17
N VAL A 477 -13.94 -37.27 -31.69
CA VAL A 477 -13.43 -38.64 -31.49
C VAL A 477 -13.37 -38.91 -29.99
N PRO A 478 -14.06 -39.94 -29.46
CA PRO A 478 -13.95 -40.32 -28.06
C PRO A 478 -12.72 -41.22 -27.87
N LEU A 479 -11.87 -40.89 -26.90
CA LEU A 479 -10.81 -41.80 -26.45
C LEU A 479 -11.36 -42.71 -25.34
N HIS A 480 -11.57 -43.98 -25.70
CA HIS A 480 -11.62 -45.12 -24.79
C HIS A 480 -10.51 -46.10 -25.20
N GLY A 481 -9.75 -46.58 -24.20
CA GLY A 481 -9.15 -47.92 -24.16
C GLY A 481 -7.86 -48.17 -24.95
N ARG A 482 -6.72 -48.13 -24.24
CA ARG A 482 -5.94 -49.33 -23.85
C ARG A 482 -4.85 -48.96 -22.87
#